data_AF-A0A2D6G1U2-F1
#
_entry.id   AF-A0A2D6G1U2-F1
#
_cell.length_a   1.000
_cell.length_b   1.000
_cell.length_c   1.000
_cell.angle_alpha   90.00
_cell.angle_beta   90.00
_cell.angle_gamma   90.00
#
_symmetry.space_group_name_H-M   'P 1'
#
loop_
_entity.id
_entity.type
_entity.pdbx_description
1 polymer ?
#
loop_
_entity_poly.entity_id
_entity_poly.type
_entity_poly.pdbx_seq_one_letter_code
_entity_poly.pdbx_strand_id
1 'polypeptide(L)'
;MTVNGLVKGILYGGVAALLFIVVAGVLQPGRGADSEINKGSGSIAIHGFDPVAYFTKGKAVEGSPDFTFAWKDAVWRFANAEHRNLFADNPGKYAPQYGGY
;
A
#
# COMPACT_ATOMS: atom_id res chain seq x y z
N MET A 1 0.62 30.50 -31.11
CA MET A 1 -0.01 30.53 -32.45
C MET A 1 0.88 29.70 -33.37
N THR A 2 0.45 28.80 -34.25
CA THR A 2 -0.78 28.06 -34.53
C THR A 2 -0.37 27.08 -35.64
N VAL A 3 -0.66 25.79 -35.41
CA VAL A 3 -0.78 24.62 -36.31
C VAL A 3 0.13 24.47 -37.54
N ASN A 4 0.93 23.39 -37.55
CA ASN A 4 1.52 22.82 -38.77
C ASN A 4 1.20 21.31 -38.87
N GLY A 5 0.35 20.99 -39.84
CA GLY A 5 0.50 19.86 -40.77
C GLY A 5 0.48 18.44 -40.22
N LEU A 6 -0.62 17.71 -40.48
CA LEU A 6 -0.68 16.71 -41.57
C LEU A 6 -1.96 15.88 -41.42
N VAL A 7 -3.05 16.39 -41.99
CA VAL A 7 -4.22 15.58 -42.31
C VAL A 7 -4.06 15.12 -43.76
N LYS A 8 -3.60 13.88 -43.94
CA LYS A 8 -3.82 13.08 -45.15
C LYS A 8 -4.48 11.81 -44.64
N GLY A 9 -5.79 11.62 -44.73
CA GLY A 9 -6.57 11.70 -45.96
C GLY A 9 -6.54 10.33 -46.61
N ILE A 10 -7.26 9.35 -46.04
CA ILE A 10 -7.71 8.16 -46.76
C ILE A 10 -9.19 7.97 -46.41
N LEU A 11 -10.03 8.52 -47.29
CA LEU A 11 -11.43 8.14 -47.42
C LEU A 11 -11.49 6.76 -48.06
N TYR A 12 -12.12 5.81 -47.39
CA TYR A 12 -12.97 4.74 -47.95
C TYR A 12 -13.84 4.31 -46.74
N GLY A 13 -15.15 4.55 -46.66
CA GLY A 13 -16.16 4.39 -47.69
C GLY A 13 -16.79 3.00 -47.56
N GLY A 14 -17.69 2.83 -46.58
CA GLY A 14 -18.77 1.85 -46.66
C GLY A 14 -18.63 0.51 -45.93
N VAL A 15 -19.78 0.12 -45.37
CA VAL A 15 -20.20 -1.20 -44.92
C VAL A 15 -19.91 -1.56 -43.46
N ALA A 16 -20.99 -1.45 -42.67
CA ALA A 16 -21.17 -1.98 -41.33
C ALA A 16 -20.92 -3.49 -41.24
N ALA A 17 -20.33 -3.95 -40.14
CA ALA A 17 -20.83 -5.05 -39.30
C ALA A 17 -19.74 -5.57 -38.35
N LEU A 18 -20.08 -5.52 -37.04
CA LEU A 18 -19.96 -6.62 -36.08
C LEU A 18 -18.57 -7.23 -35.79
N LEU A 19 -18.16 -7.13 -34.51
CA LEU A 19 -17.80 -8.24 -33.59
C LEU A 19 -16.81 -7.70 -32.54
N PHE A 20 -17.31 -7.11 -31.46
CA PHE A 20 -17.51 -7.75 -30.15
C PHE A 20 -16.28 -8.51 -29.61
N ILE A 21 -15.48 -7.75 -28.87
CA ILE A 21 -14.92 -8.00 -27.54
C ILE A 21 -14.39 -9.42 -27.28
N VAL A 22 -13.07 -9.46 -27.08
CA VAL A 22 -12.25 -10.61 -26.68
C VAL A 22 -12.74 -11.22 -25.34
N VAL A 23 -13.25 -12.44 -25.47
CA VAL A 23 -13.29 -13.61 -24.54
C VAL A 23 -12.08 -13.66 -23.59
N ALA A 24 -12.08 -14.20 -22.37
CA ALA A 24 -13.03 -14.62 -21.35
C ALA A 24 -12.15 -15.14 -20.18
N GLY A 25 -12.70 -15.15 -18.96
CA GLY A 25 -12.50 -16.32 -18.09
C GLY A 25 -11.64 -16.19 -16.83
N VAL A 26 -12.31 -16.56 -15.73
CA VAL A 26 -11.83 -17.36 -14.58
C VAL A 26 -11.62 -16.61 -13.25
N LEU A 27 -12.63 -16.74 -12.37
CA LEU A 27 -12.62 -17.19 -10.95
C LEU A 27 -11.45 -16.67 -10.06
N GLN A 28 -11.60 -16.13 -8.84
CA GLN A 28 -12.57 -16.28 -7.74
C GLN A 28 -12.02 -15.40 -6.56
N PRO A 29 -12.39 -15.60 -5.27
CA PRO A 29 -13.39 -14.91 -4.48
C PRO A 29 -12.81 -13.92 -3.42
N GLY A 30 -13.68 -13.11 -2.80
CA GLY A 30 -13.58 -12.65 -1.40
C GLY A 30 -12.28 -12.03 -0.87
N ARG A 31 -12.29 -10.71 -0.70
CA ARG A 31 -11.98 -10.09 0.60
C ARG A 31 -13.12 -9.12 0.88
N GLY A 32 -14.02 -9.41 1.81
CA GLY A 32 -13.68 -9.73 3.19
C GLY A 32 -13.60 -8.40 3.92
N ALA A 33 -14.71 -8.08 4.58
CA ALA A 33 -14.92 -7.23 5.74
C ALA A 33 -13.91 -6.11 6.05
N ASP A 34 -14.50 -4.93 6.26
CA ASP A 34 -14.20 -3.95 7.30
C ASP A 34 -12.74 -3.74 7.76
N SER A 35 -12.27 -2.50 7.69
CA SER A 35 -12.42 -1.66 8.87
C SER A 35 -12.13 -0.21 8.49
N GLU A 36 -13.08 0.64 8.85
CA GLU A 36 -12.92 2.07 8.93
C GLU A 36 -12.00 2.41 10.10
N ILE A 37 -10.70 2.07 10.10
CA ILE A 37 -9.83 2.51 11.20
C ILE A 37 -8.40 2.79 10.71
N ASN A 38 -8.19 4.02 10.26
CA ASN A 38 -7.14 4.95 10.72
C ASN A 38 -6.83 5.98 9.61
N LYS A 39 -7.44 7.16 9.70
CA LYS A 39 -7.01 8.37 8.98
C LYS A 39 -5.71 8.92 9.62
N GLY A 40 -4.70 8.07 9.76
CA GLY A 40 -3.33 8.48 9.99
C GLY A 40 -2.71 8.69 8.62
N SER A 41 -2.52 9.95 8.23
CA SER A 41 -2.07 10.38 6.89
C SER A 41 -0.61 10.02 6.58
N GLY A 42 -0.10 8.92 7.11
CA GLY A 42 1.27 8.44 6.92
C GLY A 42 1.28 7.01 6.40
N SER A 43 2.31 6.67 5.63
CA SER A 43 2.51 5.31 5.15
C SER A 43 2.67 4.34 6.33
N ILE A 44 2.11 3.14 6.24
CA ILE A 44 2.35 2.12 7.26
C ILE A 44 3.83 1.73 7.21
N ALA A 45 4.54 1.94 8.32
CA ALA A 45 5.95 1.59 8.42
C ALA A 45 6.15 0.08 8.29
N ILE A 46 7.20 -0.33 7.59
CA ILE A 46 7.66 -1.73 7.46
C ILE A 46 6.51 -2.70 7.19
N HIS A 47 5.57 -2.33 6.31
CA HIS A 47 4.37 -3.11 5.95
C HIS A 47 3.48 -3.55 7.13
N GLY A 48 3.58 -2.87 8.28
CA GLY A 48 2.76 -3.13 9.46
C GLY A 48 3.35 -4.17 10.40
N PHE A 49 4.60 -4.59 10.18
CA PHE A 49 5.30 -5.44 11.11
C PHE A 49 5.78 -4.67 12.34
N ASP A 50 5.98 -5.40 13.43
CA ASP A 50 6.49 -4.88 14.68
C ASP A 50 8.03 -4.76 14.62
N PRO A 51 8.60 -3.54 14.70
CA PRO A 51 10.04 -3.34 14.64
C PRO A 51 10.75 -3.91 15.86
N VAL A 52 10.13 -3.87 17.03
CA VAL A 52 10.70 -4.37 18.30
C VAL A 52 10.76 -5.89 18.30
N ALA A 53 9.80 -6.56 17.65
CA ALA A 53 9.78 -8.02 17.54
C ALA A 53 11.00 -8.60 16.79
N TYR A 54 11.60 -7.84 15.86
CA TYR A 54 12.86 -8.25 15.24
C TYR A 54 14.00 -8.40 16.26
N PHE A 55 14.02 -7.55 17.29
CA PHE A 55 15.05 -7.56 18.33
C PHE A 55 14.72 -8.52 19.48
N THR A 56 13.44 -8.67 19.83
CA THR A 56 13.03 -9.49 20.97
C THR A 56 12.77 -10.95 20.61
N LYS A 57 12.23 -11.20 19.41
CA LYS A 57 11.83 -12.55 18.95
C LYS A 57 12.66 -13.06 17.77
N GLY A 58 13.50 -12.22 17.16
CA GLY A 58 14.31 -12.59 16.00
C GLY A 58 13.50 -12.93 14.75
N LYS A 59 12.22 -12.54 14.70
CA LYS A 59 11.32 -12.81 13.57
C LYS A 59 10.37 -11.65 13.32
N ALA A 60 9.93 -11.52 12.07
CA ALA A 60 8.86 -10.61 11.71
C ALA A 60 7.56 -11.05 12.40
N VAL A 61 6.96 -10.15 13.18
CA VAL A 61 5.65 -10.34 13.80
C VAL A 61 4.76 -9.21 13.33
N GLU A 62 3.57 -9.54 12.83
CA GLU A 62 2.61 -8.53 12.40
C GLU A 62 2.14 -7.69 13.60
N GLY A 63 2.14 -6.37 13.43
CA GLY A 63 1.64 -5.46 14.43
C GLY A 63 0.12 -5.27 14.31
N SER A 64 -0.55 -5.05 15.45
CA SER A 64 -1.97 -4.76 15.47
C SER A 64 -2.23 -3.27 15.18
N PRO A 65 -3.32 -2.91 14.47
CA PRO A 65 -3.81 -1.53 14.42
C PRO A 65 -4.20 -0.96 15.79
N ASP A 66 -4.41 -1.81 16.81
CA ASP A 66 -4.70 -1.38 18.19
C ASP A 66 -3.49 -0.78 18.90
N PHE A 67 -2.28 -1.17 18.47
CA PHE A 67 -1.02 -0.71 19.05
C PHE A 67 -0.23 0.01 17.97
N THR A 68 -0.43 1.33 17.88
CA THR A 68 0.24 2.18 16.89
C THR A 68 1.04 3.32 17.51
N PHE A 69 2.04 3.79 16.77
CA PHE A 69 2.81 4.99 17.09
C PHE A 69 3.18 5.72 15.80
N ALA A 70 2.92 7.03 15.73
CA ALA A 70 3.28 7.85 14.56
C ALA A 70 4.68 8.42 14.75
N TRP A 71 5.59 8.14 13.82
CA TRP A 71 6.97 8.65 13.87
C TRP A 71 7.58 8.71 12.48
N LYS A 72 8.25 9.83 12.16
CA LYS A 72 8.84 10.12 10.83
C LYS A 72 7.85 9.93 9.66
N ASP A 73 6.68 10.55 9.77
CA ASP A 73 5.62 10.51 8.75
C ASP A 73 5.11 9.09 8.39
N ALA A 74 5.37 8.13 9.29
CA ALA A 74 4.92 6.76 9.14
C ALA A 74 4.16 6.29 10.39
N VAL A 75 3.22 5.36 10.18
CA VAL A 75 2.48 4.71 11.27
C VAL A 75 3.13 3.36 11.55
N TRP A 76 3.71 3.23 12.73
CA TRP A 76 4.32 2.00 13.23
C TRP A 76 3.27 1.18 13.96
N ARG A 77 3.22 -0.13 13.72
CA ARG A 77 2.32 -1.08 14.37
C ARG A 77 3.11 -2.03 15.25
N PHE A 78 2.51 -2.48 16.35
CA PHE A 78 3.17 -3.34 17.34
C PHE A 78 2.30 -4.53 17.72
N ALA A 79 2.92 -5.63 18.08
CA ALA A 79 2.21 -6.85 18.48
C ALA A 79 1.53 -6.70 19.85
N ASN A 80 1.98 -5.76 20.68
CA ASN A 80 1.42 -5.45 21.99
C ASN A 80 1.79 -4.03 22.44
N ALA A 81 1.18 -3.57 23.54
CA ALA A 81 1.43 -2.24 24.12
C ALA A 81 2.87 -2.07 24.64
N GLU A 82 3.51 -3.13 25.15
CA GLU A 82 4.88 -3.08 25.67
C GLU A 82 5.88 -2.73 24.57
N HIS A 83 5.77 -3.37 23.41
CA HIS A 83 6.58 -3.08 22.24
C HIS A 83 6.37 -1.65 21.72
N ARG A 84 5.12 -1.16 21.72
CA ARG A 84 4.83 0.23 21.36
C ARG A 84 5.52 1.22 22.31
N ASN A 85 5.53 0.93 23.61
CA ASN A 85 6.20 1.76 24.60
C ASN A 85 7.72 1.71 24.45
N LEU A 86 8.31 0.52 24.25
CA LEU A 86 9.75 0.36 23.97
C LEU A 86 10.17 1.18 22.74
N PHE A 87 9.35 1.16 21.68
CA PHE A 87 9.60 1.97 20.49
C PHE A 87 9.45 3.47 20.77
N ALA A 88 8.43 3.89 21.50
CA ALA A 88 8.22 5.29 21.85
C ALA A 88 9.38 5.87 22.69
N ASP A 89 9.95 5.06 23.59
CA ASP A 89 11.08 5.45 24.44
C ASP A 89 12.38 5.62 23.64
N ASN A 90 12.63 4.76 22.64
CA ASN A 90 13.84 4.84 21.84
C ASN A 90 13.64 4.39 20.39
N PRO A 91 12.96 5.20 19.56
CA PRO A 91 12.58 4.79 18.20
C PRO A 91 13.81 4.60 17.31
N GLY A 92 14.90 5.33 17.55
CA GLY A 92 16.15 5.17 16.79
C GLY A 92 16.85 3.82 16.98
N LYS A 93 16.58 3.11 18.09
CA LYS A 93 17.12 1.77 18.35
C LYS A 93 16.39 0.69 17.56
N TYR A 94 15.08 0.85 17.39
CA TYR A 94 14.19 -0.18 16.83
C TYR A 94 13.83 0.06 15.37
N ALA A 95 13.81 1.32 14.91
CA ALA A 95 13.56 1.63 13.51
C ALA A 95 14.75 1.24 12.62
N PRO A 96 14.53 0.72 11.40
CA PRO A 96 15.59 0.49 10.44
C PRO A 96 16.30 1.79 10.07
N GLN A 97 17.63 1.74 9.90
CA GLN A 97 18.46 2.92 9.61
C GLN A 97 18.11 3.62 8.28
N TYR A 98 17.49 2.91 7.33
CA TYR A 98 17.12 3.44 6.01
C TYR A 98 15.63 3.78 5.85
N GLY A 99 14.89 3.94 6.95
CA GLY A 99 13.58 4.59 6.90
C GLY A 99 12.38 3.72 6.53
N GLY A 100 12.49 2.39 6.49
CA GLY A 100 11.35 1.46 6.61
C GLY A 100 10.12 1.70 5.71
N TYR A 101 10.31 2.33 4.55
CA TYR A 101 9.27 2.59 3.54
C TYR A 101 8.91 1.31 2.79
#